data_AF-Q3M4C4-F1
#
_entry.id   AF-Q3M4C4-F1
#
_cell.length_a   1.000
_cell.length_b   1.000
_cell.length_c   1.000
_cell.angle_alpha   90.00
_cell.angle_beta   90.00
_cell.angle_gamma   90.00
#
_symmetry.space_group_name_H-M   'P 1'
#
loop_
_entity.id
_entity.type
_entity.pdbx_description
1 polymer ?
#
loop_
_entity_poly.entity_id
_entity_poly.type
_entity_poly.pdbx_seq_one_letter_code
_entity_poly.pdbx_strand_id
1 'polypeptide(L)'
;MFITQNFQSRRKSLLSALILFSLSFPLVTLSSTQPAKAKSNFLNCISAMDVNTCVEADVSYYHLYTRSGLLTSQKVSIGGASEPTCPVFGAINTPKGRVRVEGCLSNSRPIQLQGAIKLCNSGTCRTQPITLRFPSRAMLPDKSQINSRGYQLFLDGVFVGKIKKATRAEAIAHLELTKKTYPKRKIEGYFNGQKIGYELFWDGVRVGFEPRWNREAAIANLQWNYKTYPNKKIQGFFNGKNINLPAIPKRKKK
;
A
#
# COMPACT_ATOMS: atom_id res chain seq x y z
N MET A 1 26.78 -18.19 71.50
CA MET A 1 26.94 -17.67 72.87
C MET A 1 28.20 -16.80 72.86
N PHE A 2 28.03 -15.48 73.01
CA PHE A 2 29.01 -14.40 73.31
C PHE A 2 30.31 -14.23 72.47
N ILE A 3 30.89 -13.05 72.20
CA ILE A 3 30.50 -11.62 72.06
C ILE A 3 31.78 -10.92 71.48
N THR A 4 31.71 -9.59 71.24
CA THR A 4 32.79 -8.58 71.07
C THR A 4 33.47 -8.50 69.67
N GLN A 5 33.26 -7.45 68.84
CA GLN A 5 33.61 -6.01 68.95
C GLN A 5 35.10 -5.82 69.32
N ASN A 6 35.94 -5.02 68.65
CA ASN A 6 35.73 -3.60 68.40
C ASN A 6 36.95 -2.94 67.69
N PHE A 7 36.70 -1.73 67.17
CA PHE A 7 37.57 -0.53 67.10
C PHE A 7 38.70 -0.31 66.05
N GLN A 8 38.42 0.70 65.19
CA GLN A 8 39.23 1.88 64.80
C GLN A 8 40.65 1.71 64.21
N SER A 9 40.91 2.34 63.06
CA SER A 9 41.26 3.77 62.96
C SER A 9 41.80 4.14 61.57
N ARG A 10 41.68 5.43 61.26
CA ARG A 10 41.91 6.13 60.00
C ARG A 10 43.38 6.14 59.56
N ARG A 11 43.64 6.20 58.24
CA ARG A 11 44.21 7.39 57.56
C ARG A 11 44.28 7.24 56.05
N LYS A 12 44.21 8.41 55.42
CA LYS A 12 43.96 8.74 54.01
C LYS A 12 45.18 8.44 53.13
N SER A 13 44.94 8.04 51.89
CA SER A 13 45.73 8.51 50.75
C SER A 13 44.86 8.55 49.50
N LEU A 14 44.79 9.74 48.93
CA LEU A 14 44.14 10.06 47.66
C LEU A 14 44.96 9.45 46.52
N LEU A 15 44.29 8.72 45.61
CA LEU A 15 44.70 8.68 44.22
C LEU A 15 43.49 8.38 43.34
N SER A 16 42.99 9.47 42.76
CA SER A 16 42.12 9.46 41.59
C SER A 16 42.84 8.81 40.41
N ALA A 17 42.16 7.93 39.67
CA ALA A 17 41.79 8.19 38.28
C ALA A 17 41.37 6.90 37.54
N LEU A 18 40.33 7.07 36.72
CA LEU A 18 39.94 6.27 35.54
C LEU A 18 39.23 4.94 35.79
N ILE A 19 37.97 5.04 36.24
CA ILE A 19 36.94 4.04 35.92
C ILE A 19 36.47 4.30 34.49
N LEU A 20 36.91 3.45 33.57
CA LEU A 20 36.25 3.24 32.28
C LEU A 20 34.88 2.61 32.56
N PHE A 21 33.83 3.42 32.55
CA PHE A 21 32.46 2.92 32.44
C PHE A 21 32.31 2.27 31.06
N SER A 22 32.58 0.98 30.97
CA SER A 22 32.01 0.15 29.90
C SER A 22 30.52 0.08 30.17
N LEU A 23 29.76 1.02 29.58
CA LEU A 23 28.32 0.91 29.44
C LEU A 23 28.02 -0.29 28.55
N SER A 24 27.96 -1.47 29.15
CA SER A 24 27.30 -2.63 28.57
C SER A 24 25.81 -2.30 28.53
N PHE A 25 25.38 -1.62 27.47
CA PHE A 25 23.97 -1.52 27.13
C PHE A 25 23.44 -2.95 26.96
N PRO A 26 22.40 -3.38 27.69
CA PRO A 26 21.70 -4.58 27.31
C PRO A 26 21.20 -4.35 25.87
N LEU A 27 21.61 -5.21 24.94
CA LEU A 27 20.93 -5.33 23.65
C LEU A 27 19.49 -5.72 23.97
N VAL A 28 18.64 -4.72 24.14
CA VAL A 28 17.20 -4.88 24.02
C VAL A 28 17.00 -5.26 22.57
N THR A 29 16.89 -6.56 22.30
CA THR A 29 16.29 -7.05 21.06
C THR A 29 14.85 -6.55 21.07
N LEU A 30 14.65 -5.34 20.53
CA LEU A 30 13.36 -4.90 20.06
C LEU A 30 12.96 -5.91 18.99
N SER A 31 12.19 -6.92 19.40
CA SER A 31 11.33 -7.66 18.50
C SER A 31 10.46 -6.62 17.81
N SER A 32 10.92 -6.14 16.66
CA SER A 32 10.04 -5.40 15.75
C SER A 32 9.02 -6.44 15.32
N THR A 33 7.87 -6.45 15.99
CA THR A 33 6.62 -6.87 15.38
C THR A 33 6.56 -6.14 14.05
N GLN A 34 6.87 -6.87 12.96
CA GLN A 34 6.73 -6.34 11.63
C GLN A 34 5.31 -5.76 11.53
N PRO A 35 5.15 -4.47 11.18
CA PRO A 35 3.83 -3.95 10.97
C PRO A 35 3.17 -4.76 9.86
N ALA A 36 1.95 -5.20 10.14
CA ALA A 36 1.11 -5.96 9.23
C ALA A 36 1.21 -5.41 7.80
N LYS A 37 1.39 -6.32 6.84
CA LYS A 37 1.33 -6.08 5.39
C LYS A 37 0.33 -4.98 5.06
N ALA A 38 0.80 -3.99 4.31
CA ALA A 38 0.01 -2.87 3.83
C ALA A 38 -1.34 -3.34 3.27
N LYS A 39 -2.44 -2.82 3.83
CA LYS A 39 -3.81 -2.99 3.30
C LYS A 39 -3.84 -2.41 1.88
N SER A 40 -3.92 -3.27 0.88
CA SER A 40 -4.34 -2.84 -0.47
C SER A 40 -5.75 -2.26 -0.34
N ASN A 41 -6.04 -1.11 -0.96
CA ASN A 41 -7.36 -0.48 -0.92
C ASN A 41 -8.47 -1.34 -1.55
N PHE A 42 -8.08 -2.43 -2.22
CA PHE A 42 -8.96 -3.40 -2.88
C PHE A 42 -8.96 -4.76 -2.18
N LEU A 43 -8.25 -4.91 -1.06
CA LEU A 43 -8.19 -6.13 -0.27
C LEU A 43 -8.54 -5.78 1.17
N ASN A 44 -9.59 -6.40 1.70
CA ASN A 44 -9.85 -6.38 3.13
C ASN A 44 -9.80 -7.80 3.67
N CYS A 45 -9.14 -7.98 4.81
CA CYS A 45 -9.10 -9.25 5.52
C CYS A 45 -9.41 -9.03 6.99
N ILE A 46 -10.10 -10.00 7.58
CA ILE A 46 -10.28 -10.14 9.03
C ILE A 46 -9.64 -11.45 9.48
N SER A 47 -9.23 -11.52 10.74
CA SER A 47 -8.62 -12.72 11.31
C SER A 47 -9.54 -13.29 12.40
N ALA A 48 -9.85 -14.57 12.31
CA ALA A 48 -10.58 -15.32 13.33
C ALA A 48 -10.09 -16.77 13.33
N MET A 49 -9.92 -17.36 14.52
CA MET A 49 -9.51 -18.77 14.66
C MET A 49 -8.22 -19.14 13.89
N ASP A 50 -7.22 -18.25 13.87
CA ASP A 50 -5.95 -18.38 13.12
C ASP A 50 -6.10 -18.51 11.59
N VAL A 51 -7.23 -18.01 11.08
CA VAL A 51 -7.53 -17.95 9.65
C VAL A 51 -7.85 -16.51 9.28
N ASN A 52 -7.27 -16.06 8.18
CA ASN A 52 -7.64 -14.80 7.55
C ASN A 52 -8.76 -15.04 6.55
N THR A 53 -9.89 -14.38 6.73
CA THR A 53 -10.98 -14.33 5.75
C THR A 53 -10.86 -13.03 4.97
N CYS A 54 -10.66 -13.15 3.67
CA CYS A 54 -10.31 -12.04 2.80
C CYS A 54 -11.36 -11.82 1.70
N VAL A 55 -11.54 -10.56 1.34
CA VAL A 55 -12.27 -10.09 0.16
C VAL A 55 -11.35 -9.21 -0.67
N GLU A 56 -11.15 -9.60 -1.92
CA GLU A 56 -10.42 -8.83 -2.92
C GLU A 56 -11.41 -8.32 -3.97
N ALA A 57 -11.33 -7.05 -4.33
CA ALA A 57 -12.20 -6.46 -5.33
C ALA A 57 -11.51 -6.39 -6.70
N ASP A 58 -12.22 -6.86 -7.72
CA ASP A 58 -11.86 -6.79 -9.13
C ASP A 58 -12.93 -5.99 -9.91
N VAL A 59 -12.65 -5.69 -11.18
CA VAL A 59 -13.47 -4.90 -12.10
C VAL A 59 -14.93 -5.32 -12.11
N SER A 60 -15.18 -6.64 -12.07
CA SER A 60 -16.51 -7.23 -12.21
C SER A 60 -17.00 -7.92 -10.94
N TYR A 61 -16.08 -8.41 -10.10
CA TYR A 61 -16.41 -9.30 -8.99
C TYR A 61 -15.72 -8.91 -7.68
N TYR A 62 -16.22 -9.43 -6.56
CA TYR A 62 -15.43 -9.60 -5.36
C TYR A 62 -15.02 -11.06 -5.24
N HIS A 63 -13.75 -11.31 -4.92
CA HIS A 63 -13.20 -12.62 -4.67
C HIS A 63 -13.07 -12.86 -3.17
N LEU A 64 -13.80 -13.84 -2.67
CA LEU A 64 -13.79 -14.29 -1.29
C LEU A 64 -12.89 -15.51 -1.14
N TYR A 65 -12.01 -15.51 -0.14
CA TYR A 65 -11.14 -16.65 0.16
C TYR A 65 -10.67 -16.63 1.61
N THR A 66 -10.14 -17.76 2.07
CA THR A 66 -9.47 -17.87 3.37
C THR A 66 -7.99 -18.17 3.20
N ARG A 67 -7.19 -17.82 4.21
CA ARG A 67 -5.77 -18.10 4.27
C ARG A 67 -5.32 -18.44 5.69
N SER A 68 -4.57 -19.53 5.85
CA SER A 68 -3.89 -19.88 7.11
C SER A 68 -2.44 -20.24 6.79
N GLY A 69 -1.49 -19.43 7.27
CA GLY A 69 -0.07 -19.55 6.88
C GLY A 69 0.14 -19.46 5.36
N LEU A 70 0.61 -20.57 4.78
CA LEU A 70 0.84 -20.73 3.33
C LEU A 70 -0.39 -21.29 2.58
N LEU A 71 -1.37 -21.84 3.29
CA LEU A 71 -2.56 -22.43 2.68
C LEU A 71 -3.55 -21.34 2.33
N THR A 72 -4.06 -21.36 1.10
CA THR A 72 -5.09 -20.43 0.60
C THR A 72 -6.21 -21.24 -0.03
N SER A 73 -7.47 -20.92 0.30
CA SER A 73 -8.62 -21.59 -0.31
C SER A 73 -8.75 -21.22 -1.79
N GLN A 74 -9.54 -22.00 -2.53
CA GLN A 74 -10.08 -21.54 -3.80
C GLN A 74 -10.86 -20.22 -3.58
N LYS A 75 -10.72 -19.29 -4.52
CA LYS A 75 -11.46 -18.02 -4.53
C LYS A 75 -12.89 -18.27 -5.04
N VAL A 76 -13.87 -17.71 -4.34
CA VAL A 76 -15.27 -17.66 -4.77
C VAL A 76 -15.59 -16.25 -5.24
N SER A 77 -16.02 -16.10 -6.48
CA SER A 77 -16.36 -14.81 -7.08
C SER A 77 -17.83 -14.51 -6.91
N ILE A 78 -18.16 -13.31 -6.43
CA ILE A 78 -19.53 -12.83 -6.29
C ILE A 78 -19.73 -11.51 -7.05
N GLY A 79 -20.88 -11.38 -7.70
CA GLY A 79 -21.29 -10.15 -8.40
C GLY A 79 -21.59 -9.00 -7.43
N GLY A 80 -21.65 -7.78 -7.96
CA GLY A 80 -22.02 -6.61 -7.15
C GLY A 80 -23.52 -6.59 -6.83
N ALA A 81 -23.88 -6.97 -5.59
CA ALA A 81 -25.10 -6.65 -4.81
C ALA A 81 -26.46 -6.45 -5.52
N SER A 82 -26.72 -7.04 -6.69
CA SER A 82 -28.06 -7.05 -7.27
C SER A 82 -28.98 -8.07 -6.61
N GLU A 83 -28.42 -9.10 -5.95
CA GLU A 83 -29.19 -10.10 -5.21
C GLU A 83 -28.51 -10.47 -3.88
N PRO A 84 -29.28 -10.72 -2.81
CA PRO A 84 -28.74 -11.23 -1.55
C PRO A 84 -28.17 -12.63 -1.79
N THR A 85 -26.85 -12.72 -1.79
CA THR A 85 -26.14 -14.00 -1.91
C THR A 85 -25.58 -14.40 -0.56
N CYS A 86 -25.72 -15.69 -0.22
CA CYS A 86 -25.18 -16.27 1.00
C CYS A 86 -24.06 -17.27 0.64
N PRO A 87 -22.88 -16.78 0.21
CA PRO A 87 -21.81 -17.66 -0.25
C PRO A 87 -21.30 -18.54 0.89
N VAL A 88 -20.93 -19.76 0.51
CA VAL A 88 -20.11 -20.62 1.36
C VAL A 88 -18.76 -20.85 0.69
N PHE A 89 -17.69 -20.48 1.37
CA PHE A 89 -16.35 -20.42 0.79
C PHE A 89 -15.28 -20.75 1.83
N GLY A 90 -14.01 -20.61 1.44
CA GLY A 90 -12.92 -20.62 2.41
C GLY A 90 -12.56 -22.01 2.95
N ALA A 91 -12.91 -23.07 2.23
CA ALA A 91 -12.60 -24.44 2.63
C ALA A 91 -11.09 -24.69 2.59
N ILE A 92 -10.46 -24.87 3.76
CA ILE A 92 -9.06 -25.27 3.89
C ILE A 92 -8.89 -26.27 5.04
N ASN A 93 -7.96 -27.21 4.90
CA ASN A 93 -7.55 -28.10 5.99
C ASN A 93 -6.36 -27.47 6.70
N THR A 94 -6.52 -27.16 7.98
CA THR A 94 -5.45 -26.63 8.84
C THR A 94 -5.04 -27.70 9.85
N PRO A 95 -3.88 -27.55 10.54
CA PRO A 95 -3.52 -28.45 11.65
C PRO A 95 -4.57 -28.52 12.76
N LYS A 96 -5.45 -27.50 12.90
CA LYS A 96 -6.50 -27.44 13.92
C LYS A 96 -7.85 -28.00 13.46
N GLY A 97 -7.97 -28.41 12.19
CA GLY A 97 -9.20 -28.92 11.59
C GLY A 97 -9.55 -28.25 10.27
N ARG A 98 -10.71 -28.62 9.72
CA ARG A 98 -11.24 -28.09 8.47
C ARG A 98 -11.99 -26.79 8.72
N VAL A 99 -11.61 -25.76 7.99
CA VAL A 99 -12.21 -24.43 8.06
C VAL A 99 -13.26 -24.28 6.95
N ARG A 100 -14.33 -23.55 7.21
CA ARG A 100 -15.31 -23.08 6.22
C ARG A 100 -15.88 -21.74 6.68
N VAL A 101 -16.20 -20.87 5.73
CA VAL A 101 -16.88 -19.60 6.00
C VAL A 101 -18.22 -19.60 5.30
N GLU A 102 -19.27 -19.22 6.02
CA GLU A 102 -20.63 -19.05 5.52
C GLU A 102 -21.16 -17.70 5.98
N GLY A 103 -21.91 -17.01 5.15
CA GLY A 103 -22.49 -15.72 5.51
C GLY A 103 -23.27 -15.13 4.35
N CYS A 104 -24.06 -14.10 4.65
CA CYS A 104 -24.88 -13.39 3.67
C CYS A 104 -24.35 -11.97 3.43
N LEU A 105 -24.46 -11.51 2.20
CA LEU A 105 -24.19 -10.12 1.87
C LEU A 105 -25.32 -9.24 2.40
N SER A 106 -24.97 -8.19 3.13
CA SER A 106 -25.90 -7.12 3.49
C SER A 106 -25.89 -6.03 2.42
N ASN A 107 -27.08 -5.48 2.12
CA ASN A 107 -27.27 -4.33 1.22
C ASN A 107 -26.78 -2.99 1.82
N SER A 108 -25.89 -3.05 2.82
CA SER A 108 -25.25 -1.87 3.41
C SER A 108 -24.30 -1.20 2.41
N ARG A 109 -24.03 0.10 2.60
CA ARG A 109 -22.98 0.83 1.87
C ARG A 109 -21.89 1.25 2.87
N PRO A 110 -20.66 0.72 2.80
CA PRO A 110 -20.19 -0.32 1.86
C PRO A 110 -20.82 -1.70 2.12
N ILE A 111 -20.81 -2.56 1.10
CA ILE A 111 -21.30 -3.95 1.18
C ILE A 111 -20.53 -4.66 2.30
N GLN A 112 -21.20 -5.53 3.04
CA GLN A 112 -20.57 -6.35 4.07
C GLN A 112 -21.05 -7.79 3.94
N LEU A 113 -20.21 -8.73 4.34
CA LEU A 113 -20.61 -10.11 4.60
C LEU A 113 -20.78 -10.28 6.11
N GLN A 114 -21.97 -10.69 6.53
CA GLN A 114 -22.27 -11.07 7.91
C GLN A 114 -22.45 -12.59 7.97
N GLY A 115 -21.70 -13.26 8.84
CA GLY A 115 -21.70 -14.70 8.86
C GLY A 115 -20.84 -15.29 9.97
N ALA A 116 -20.31 -16.48 9.75
CA ALA A 116 -19.45 -17.16 10.69
C ALA A 116 -18.32 -17.94 9.99
N ILE A 117 -17.21 -18.05 10.69
CA ILE A 117 -16.18 -19.05 10.41
C ILE A 117 -16.46 -20.29 11.26
N LYS A 118 -16.39 -21.46 10.64
CA LYS A 118 -16.51 -22.78 11.28
C LYS A 118 -15.19 -23.51 11.17
N LEU A 119 -14.69 -24.03 12.29
CA LEU A 119 -13.54 -24.92 12.37
C LEU A 119 -14.02 -26.25 12.94
N CYS A 120 -13.96 -27.31 12.13
CA CYS A 120 -14.39 -28.64 12.52
C CYS A 120 -13.19 -29.59 12.64
N ASN A 121 -13.08 -30.28 13.76
CA ASN A 121 -12.09 -31.33 13.99
C ASN A 121 -12.80 -32.58 14.53
N SER A 122 -12.62 -33.71 13.86
CA SER A 122 -13.21 -35.02 14.25
C SER A 122 -14.69 -34.94 14.69
N GLY A 123 -15.53 -34.26 13.90
CA GLY A 123 -16.97 -34.14 14.16
C GLY A 123 -17.39 -33.02 15.11
N THR A 124 -16.47 -32.40 15.86
CA THR A 124 -16.77 -31.23 16.70
C THR A 124 -16.46 -29.94 15.96
N CYS A 125 -17.42 -29.02 15.89
CA CYS A 125 -17.26 -27.73 15.22
C CYS A 125 -17.32 -26.57 16.20
N ARG A 126 -16.33 -25.67 16.13
CA ARG A 126 -16.36 -24.35 16.77
C ARG A 126 -16.75 -23.31 15.74
N THR A 127 -17.65 -22.42 16.14
CA THR A 127 -18.19 -21.36 15.27
C THR A 127 -17.86 -19.99 15.88
N GLN A 128 -17.36 -19.07 15.07
CA GLN A 128 -17.12 -17.69 15.49
C GLN A 128 -17.79 -16.71 14.51
N PRO A 129 -18.60 -15.76 14.99
CA PRO A 129 -19.24 -14.78 14.12
C PRO A 129 -18.20 -13.84 13.50
N ILE A 130 -18.46 -13.41 12.27
CA ILE A 130 -17.62 -12.48 11.53
C ILE A 130 -18.44 -11.43 10.79
N THR A 131 -17.83 -10.25 10.67
CA THR A 131 -18.31 -9.17 9.78
C THR A 131 -17.16 -8.72 8.91
N LEU A 132 -17.27 -8.96 7.60
CA LEU A 132 -16.24 -8.59 6.62
C LEU A 132 -16.75 -7.45 5.75
N ARG A 133 -16.16 -6.26 5.90
CA ARG A 133 -16.49 -5.09 5.08
C ARG A 133 -15.82 -5.18 3.72
N PHE A 134 -16.55 -4.90 2.65
CA PHE A 134 -15.99 -4.97 1.32
C PHE A 134 -15.25 -3.67 1.00
N PRO A 135 -14.08 -3.75 0.35
CA PRO A 135 -13.38 -2.57 -0.13
C PRO A 135 -14.20 -1.87 -1.22
N SER A 136 -14.03 -0.55 -1.34
CA SER A 136 -14.75 0.22 -2.34
C SER A 136 -14.32 -0.15 -3.76
N ARG A 137 -15.29 -0.54 -4.60
CA ARG A 137 -15.09 -0.72 -6.05
C ARG A 137 -15.14 0.60 -6.85
N ALA A 138 -15.41 1.73 -6.19
CA ALA A 138 -15.52 3.03 -6.86
C ALA A 138 -14.22 3.49 -7.56
N MET A 139 -13.09 2.84 -7.24
CA MET A 139 -11.77 3.15 -7.81
C MET A 139 -11.25 2.04 -8.76
N LEU A 140 -12.07 1.03 -9.10
CA LEU A 140 -11.67 -0.07 -9.99
C LEU A 140 -11.95 0.19 -11.49
N PRO A 141 -11.23 -0.49 -12.39
CA PRO A 141 -11.36 -0.29 -13.83
C PRO A 141 -12.69 -0.70 -14.47
N ASP A 142 -13.28 0.20 -15.25
CA ASP A 142 -14.33 -0.13 -16.23
C ASP A 142 -13.70 -0.11 -17.64
N LYS A 143 -13.46 -1.31 -18.20
CA LYS A 143 -12.77 -1.52 -19.49
C LYS A 143 -13.56 -1.04 -20.72
N SER A 144 -14.80 -0.57 -20.55
CA SER A 144 -15.70 -0.34 -21.69
C SER A 144 -15.52 0.99 -22.44
N GLN A 145 -14.73 1.98 -21.95
CA GLN A 145 -14.80 3.34 -22.53
C GLN A 145 -13.47 4.15 -22.47
N ILE A 146 -12.68 4.04 -23.53
CA ILE A 146 -11.45 4.85 -23.73
C ILE A 146 -11.76 6.34 -24.04
N ASN A 147 -12.99 6.74 -24.39
CA ASN A 147 -13.28 8.10 -24.89
C ASN A 147 -14.31 8.97 -24.11
N SER A 148 -14.66 8.67 -22.85
CA SER A 148 -15.65 9.49 -22.10
C SER A 148 -15.07 10.25 -20.90
N ARG A 149 -15.67 11.39 -20.55
CA ARG A 149 -15.36 12.26 -19.40
C ARG A 149 -14.97 11.48 -18.12
N GLY A 150 -14.09 12.05 -17.31
CA GLY A 150 -13.63 11.49 -16.04
C GLY A 150 -12.11 11.25 -15.98
N TYR A 151 -11.68 10.55 -14.93
CA TYR A 151 -10.28 10.17 -14.69
C TYR A 151 -10.03 8.72 -15.08
N GLN A 152 -8.93 8.42 -15.77
CA GLN A 152 -8.47 7.09 -16.10
C GLN A 152 -7.07 6.82 -15.50
N LEU A 153 -6.83 5.61 -15.01
CA LEU A 153 -5.56 5.16 -14.43
C LEU A 153 -4.96 4.04 -15.28
N PHE A 154 -3.65 4.08 -15.48
CA PHE A 154 -2.88 3.04 -16.13
C PHE A 154 -1.65 2.70 -15.26
N LEU A 155 -1.33 1.41 -15.20
CA LEU A 155 -0.13 0.89 -14.55
C LEU A 155 0.65 0.04 -15.56
N ASP A 156 1.89 0.43 -15.83
CA ASP A 156 2.76 -0.20 -16.83
C ASP A 156 2.11 -0.24 -18.22
N GLY A 157 1.40 0.83 -18.58
CA GLY A 157 0.65 0.93 -19.84
C GLY A 157 -0.64 0.11 -19.89
N VAL A 158 -0.94 -0.69 -18.87
CA VAL A 158 -2.20 -1.45 -18.77
C VAL A 158 -3.27 -0.57 -18.16
N PHE A 159 -4.45 -0.53 -18.76
CA PHE A 159 -5.60 0.19 -18.21
C PHE A 159 -6.07 -0.44 -16.89
N VAL A 160 -6.00 0.34 -15.82
CA VAL A 160 -6.37 -0.05 -14.44
C VAL A 160 -7.53 0.80 -13.91
N GLY A 161 -8.09 1.74 -14.66
CA GLY A 161 -9.48 2.06 -14.43
C GLY A 161 -9.98 3.44 -14.68
N LYS A 162 -11.24 3.68 -14.31
CA LYS A 162 -11.95 4.91 -14.64
C LYS A 162 -12.91 5.38 -13.56
N ILE A 163 -12.86 6.68 -13.25
CA ILE A 163 -13.78 7.39 -12.36
C ILE A 163 -14.54 8.43 -13.20
N LYS A 164 -15.81 8.14 -13.53
CA LYS A 164 -16.61 8.91 -14.53
C LYS A 164 -16.89 10.37 -14.13
N LYS A 165 -16.98 10.68 -12.84
CA LYS A 165 -17.31 12.03 -12.31
C LYS A 165 -16.21 12.61 -11.42
N ALA A 166 -14.97 12.18 -11.59
CA ALA A 166 -13.86 12.76 -10.84
C ALA A 166 -13.69 14.24 -11.20
N THR A 167 -13.31 15.04 -10.21
CA THR A 167 -12.67 16.33 -10.41
C THR A 167 -11.18 16.15 -10.70
N ARG A 168 -10.53 17.19 -11.22
CA ARG A 168 -9.07 17.15 -11.45
C ARG A 168 -8.28 16.99 -10.15
N ALA A 169 -8.75 17.61 -9.06
CA ALA A 169 -8.11 17.50 -7.75
C ALA A 169 -8.17 16.06 -7.21
N GLU A 170 -9.31 15.39 -7.33
CA GLU A 170 -9.47 13.98 -6.94
C GLU A 170 -8.60 13.05 -7.79
N ALA A 171 -8.51 13.31 -9.10
CA ALA A 171 -7.62 12.57 -10.00
C ALA A 171 -6.14 12.66 -9.56
N ILE A 172 -5.68 13.88 -9.23
CA ILE A 172 -4.32 14.12 -8.74
C ILE A 172 -4.10 13.42 -7.39
N ALA A 173 -5.04 13.56 -6.44
CA ALA A 173 -4.94 12.91 -5.14
C ALA A 173 -4.84 11.37 -5.27
N HIS A 174 -5.60 10.79 -6.20
CA HIS A 174 -5.54 9.37 -6.47
C HIS A 174 -4.21 8.94 -7.11
N LEU A 175 -3.64 9.75 -8.02
CA LEU A 175 -2.32 9.49 -8.60
C LEU A 175 -1.20 9.49 -7.54
N GLU A 176 -1.24 10.44 -6.61
CA GLU A 176 -0.28 10.50 -5.48
C GLU A 176 -0.38 9.26 -4.60
N LEU A 177 -1.60 8.86 -4.25
CA LEU A 177 -1.83 7.64 -3.49
C LEU A 177 -1.33 6.41 -4.25
N THR A 178 -1.56 6.35 -5.56
CA THR A 178 -1.11 5.25 -6.42
C THR A 178 0.42 5.20 -6.49
N LYS A 179 1.10 6.35 -6.61
CA LYS A 179 2.56 6.48 -6.58
C LYS A 179 3.15 5.97 -5.28
N LYS A 180 2.53 6.31 -4.14
CA LYS A 180 2.93 5.80 -2.83
C LYS A 180 2.71 4.28 -2.69
N THR A 181 1.62 3.77 -3.26
CA THR A 181 1.24 2.35 -3.17
C THR A 181 2.11 1.45 -4.06
N TYR A 182 2.46 1.93 -5.25
CA TYR A 182 3.19 1.17 -6.27
C TYR A 182 4.48 1.89 -6.73
N PRO A 183 5.47 2.07 -5.84
CA PRO A 183 6.64 2.92 -6.12
C PRO A 183 7.53 2.40 -7.25
N LYS A 184 7.42 1.11 -7.61
CA LYS A 184 8.21 0.47 -8.68
C LYS A 184 7.47 0.36 -10.00
N ARG A 185 6.23 0.84 -10.10
CA ARG A 185 5.39 0.70 -11.31
C ARG A 185 5.30 2.02 -12.07
N LYS A 186 5.20 1.92 -13.39
CA LYS A 186 4.96 3.06 -14.25
C LYS A 186 3.49 3.48 -14.15
N ILE A 187 3.22 4.52 -13.37
CA ILE A 187 1.87 5.07 -13.22
C ILE A 187 1.61 6.16 -14.26
N GLU A 188 0.42 6.14 -14.87
CA GLU A 188 -0.06 7.18 -15.77
C GLU A 188 -1.53 7.47 -15.47
N GLY A 189 -1.92 8.75 -15.49
CA GLY A 189 -3.30 9.17 -15.28
C GLY A 189 -3.76 10.13 -16.36
N TYR A 190 -5.00 9.96 -16.79
CA TYR A 190 -5.63 10.81 -17.82
C TYR A 190 -6.92 11.40 -17.25
N PHE A 191 -7.08 12.71 -17.33
CA PHE A 191 -8.30 13.40 -16.96
C PHE A 191 -8.93 14.01 -18.21
N ASN A 192 -10.16 13.61 -18.51
CA ASN A 192 -10.87 14.00 -19.74
C ASN A 192 -10.02 13.78 -20.99
N GLY A 193 -9.32 12.65 -21.08
CA GLY A 193 -8.45 12.29 -22.19
C GLY A 193 -7.07 12.97 -22.19
N GLN A 194 -6.80 13.90 -21.27
CA GLN A 194 -5.49 14.54 -21.15
C GLN A 194 -4.65 13.92 -20.03
N LYS A 195 -3.41 13.53 -20.33
CA LYS A 195 -2.47 13.06 -19.31
C LYS A 195 -2.28 14.12 -18.21
N ILE A 196 -2.08 13.69 -16.96
CA ILE A 196 -1.93 14.58 -15.80
C ILE A 196 -0.52 14.44 -15.21
N GLY A 197 0.06 15.57 -14.82
CA GLY A 197 1.29 15.63 -14.05
C GLY A 197 2.52 15.90 -14.90
N TYR A 198 3.65 16.01 -14.21
CA TYR A 198 4.97 16.15 -14.81
C TYR A 198 5.68 14.81 -14.90
N GLU A 199 6.32 14.52 -16.03
CA GLU A 199 7.19 13.37 -16.22
C GLU A 199 8.59 13.82 -16.66
N LEU A 200 9.61 13.22 -16.06
CA LEU A 200 11.02 13.46 -16.39
C LEU A 200 11.63 12.17 -16.95
N PHE A 201 12.36 12.31 -18.05
CA PHE A 201 13.04 11.22 -18.72
C PHE A 201 14.52 11.54 -18.88
N TRP A 202 15.36 10.54 -18.63
CA TRP A 202 16.79 10.54 -18.93
C TRP A 202 17.07 9.42 -19.92
N ASP A 203 17.67 9.76 -21.07
CA ASP A 203 18.03 8.80 -22.11
C ASP A 203 16.84 7.91 -22.55
N GLY A 204 15.63 8.48 -22.56
CA GLY A 204 14.39 7.77 -22.88
C GLY A 204 13.77 6.97 -21.74
N VAL A 205 14.44 6.85 -20.59
CA VAL A 205 13.91 6.17 -19.39
C VAL A 205 13.23 7.16 -18.47
N ARG A 206 12.00 6.86 -18.03
CA ARG A 206 11.27 7.71 -17.09
C ARG A 206 11.88 7.59 -15.69
N VAL A 207 12.36 8.70 -15.14
CA VAL A 207 13.02 8.76 -13.82
C VAL A 207 12.24 9.58 -12.80
N GLY A 208 11.24 10.36 -13.23
CA GLY A 208 10.41 11.16 -12.33
C GLY A 208 8.97 11.24 -12.81
N PHE A 209 8.03 11.28 -11.85
CA PHE A 209 6.62 11.52 -12.10
C PHE A 209 6.01 12.29 -10.92
N GLU A 210 5.51 13.49 -11.17
CA GLU A 210 4.96 14.39 -10.15
C GLU A 210 3.53 14.85 -10.53
N PRO A 211 2.49 14.17 -10.02
CA PRO A 211 1.09 14.47 -10.33
C PRO A 211 0.64 15.88 -9.97
N ARG A 212 1.12 16.39 -8.83
CA ARG A 212 0.71 17.69 -8.25
C ARG A 212 1.42 18.91 -8.82
N TRP A 213 2.51 18.72 -9.55
CA TRP A 213 3.31 19.85 -10.00
C TRP A 213 2.53 20.72 -10.98
N ASN A 214 2.77 22.03 -10.90
CA ASN A 214 2.36 22.97 -11.93
C ASN A 214 3.44 23.07 -13.01
N ARG A 215 3.17 23.86 -14.05
CA ARG A 215 4.07 23.98 -15.20
C ARG A 215 5.39 24.66 -14.81
N GLU A 216 5.34 25.62 -13.90
CA GLU A 216 6.50 26.38 -13.43
C GLU A 216 7.48 25.48 -12.66
N ALA A 217 6.99 24.65 -11.73
CA ALA A 217 7.81 23.67 -11.02
C ALA A 217 8.42 22.63 -11.96
N ALA A 218 7.64 22.18 -12.96
CA ALA A 218 8.13 21.27 -13.99
C ALA A 218 9.25 21.89 -14.85
N ILE A 219 9.12 23.16 -15.24
CA ILE A 219 10.17 23.90 -15.97
C ILE A 219 11.42 24.05 -15.11
N ALA A 220 11.27 24.48 -13.86
CA ALA A 220 12.39 24.69 -12.95
C ALA A 220 13.18 23.39 -12.71
N ASN A 221 12.48 22.28 -12.50
CA ASN A 221 13.12 20.98 -12.35
C ASN A 221 13.81 20.52 -13.65
N LEU A 222 13.18 20.75 -14.79
CA LEU A 222 13.76 20.41 -16.09
C LEU A 222 15.06 21.20 -16.33
N GLN A 223 15.06 22.51 -16.08
CA GLN A 223 16.24 23.37 -16.17
C GLN A 223 17.36 22.92 -15.22
N TRP A 224 17.01 22.57 -13.98
CA TRP A 224 17.97 22.04 -13.02
C TRP A 224 18.61 20.75 -13.52
N ASN A 225 17.82 19.82 -14.05
CA ASN A 225 18.34 18.57 -14.62
C ASN A 225 19.31 18.83 -15.79
N TYR A 226 18.96 19.74 -16.72
CA TYR A 226 19.83 20.09 -17.85
C TYR A 226 21.19 20.65 -17.39
N LYS A 227 21.18 21.45 -16.32
CA LYS A 227 22.40 22.03 -15.76
C LYS A 227 23.23 21.01 -15.01
N THR A 228 22.59 20.13 -14.24
CA THR A 228 23.27 19.16 -13.36
C THR A 228 23.82 17.97 -14.14
N TYR A 229 23.15 17.54 -15.21
CA TYR A 229 23.51 16.34 -15.97
C TYR A 229 23.70 16.67 -17.47
N PRO A 230 24.77 17.39 -17.83
CA PRO A 230 24.98 17.87 -19.21
C PRO A 230 25.18 16.74 -20.24
N ASN A 231 25.56 15.55 -19.79
CA ASN A 231 25.80 14.38 -20.65
C ASN A 231 24.55 13.48 -20.80
N LYS A 232 23.41 13.87 -20.22
CA LYS A 232 22.15 13.11 -20.30
C LYS A 232 21.20 13.72 -21.32
N LYS A 233 20.54 12.88 -22.10
CA LYS A 233 19.42 13.32 -22.95
C LYS A 233 18.18 13.49 -22.08
N ILE A 234 17.95 14.72 -21.64
CA ILE A 234 16.87 15.06 -20.72
C ILE A 234 15.62 15.48 -21.48
N GLN A 235 14.47 14.93 -21.12
CA GLN A 235 13.16 15.33 -21.66
C GLN A 235 12.15 15.49 -20.53
N GLY A 236 11.33 16.53 -20.60
CA GLY A 236 10.27 16.79 -19.65
C GLY A 236 8.93 16.91 -20.36
N PHE A 237 7.90 16.28 -19.83
CA PHE A 237 6.53 16.39 -20.33
C PHE A 237 5.62 16.88 -19.21
N PHE A 238 4.81 17.89 -19.51
CA PHE A 238 3.78 18.39 -18.60
C PHE A 238 2.40 18.13 -19.20
N ASN A 239 1.56 17.38 -18.48
CA ASN A 239 0.25 16.94 -18.94
C ASN A 239 0.29 16.33 -20.36
N GLY A 240 1.31 15.50 -20.61
CA GLY A 240 1.54 14.83 -21.90
C GLY A 240 2.15 15.69 -23.00
N LYS A 241 2.40 16.98 -22.76
CA LYS A 241 3.02 17.89 -23.74
C LYS A 241 4.48 18.11 -23.41
N ASN A 242 5.36 18.05 -24.41
CA ASN A 242 6.78 18.34 -24.22
C ASN A 242 6.97 19.78 -23.71
N ILE A 243 7.80 19.93 -22.69
CA ILE A 243 8.22 21.24 -22.18
C ILE A 243 9.40 21.70 -23.03
N ASN A 244 9.11 22.47 -24.08
CA ASN A 244 10.15 23.22 -24.78
C ASN A 244 10.68 24.31 -23.85
N LEU A 245 11.90 24.15 -23.35
CA LEU A 245 12.58 25.22 -22.64
C LEU A 245 12.92 26.34 -23.65
N PRO A 246 12.73 27.62 -23.28
CA PRO A 246 13.32 28.70 -24.06
C PRO A 246 14.83 28.48 -24.13
N ALA A 247 15.43 28.73 -25.30
CA ALA A 247 16.84 28.48 -25.55
C ALA A 247 17.68 29.13 -24.45
N ILE A 248 18.44 28.31 -23.72
CA ILE A 248 19.38 28.80 -22.72
C ILE A 248 20.45 29.59 -23.49
N PRO A 249 20.68 30.89 -23.19
CA PRO A 249 21.75 31.64 -23.82
C PRO A 249 23.07 30.88 -23.61
N LYS A 250 23.69 30.43 -24.71
CA LYS A 250 25.00 29.78 -24.64
C LYS A 250 25.96 30.77 -24.00
N ARG A 251 26.50 30.44 -22.82
CA ARG A 251 27.61 31.19 -22.23
C ARG A 251 28.75 31.18 -23.27
N LYS A 252 29.13 32.36 -23.77
CA LYS A 252 30.37 32.52 -24.53
C LYS A 252 31.50 31.98 -23.64
N LYS A 253 32.20 30.94 -24.11
CA LYS A 253 33.48 30.56 -23.53
C LYS A 253 34.38 31.80 -23.67
N LYS A 254 34.81 32.36 -22.55
CA LYS A 254 35.95 33.28 -22.50
C LYS A 254 37.22 32.46 -22.65
#